data_AF-A0A1E3M1W4-F1
#
_entry.id   AF-A0A1E3M1W4-F1
#
_cell.length_a   1.000
_cell.length_b   1.000
_cell.length_c   1.000
_cell.angle_alpha   90.00
_cell.angle_beta   90.00
_cell.angle_gamma   90.00
#
_symmetry.space_group_name_H-M   'P 1'
#
loop_
_entity.id
_entity.type
_entity.pdbx_description
1 polymer ?
#
loop_
_entity_poly.entity_id
_entity_poly.type
_entity_poly.pdbx_seq_one_letter_code
_entity_poly.pdbx_strand_id
1 'polypeptide(L)'
;MQAAASVLTMLAAVAALIIAKRAPKQAARFAEQFRSASAEIEQRRGLQMTVFMALMKCRRELLNQDARGAVNVCDVAFADHPEVLNARRLFLEATLTPGTDAVLTVERYHSLTEAVGRALGYTDRLTAQDMRTGWYPDALYMIDQASIQDAQDKLARREAARQQ
;
A
#
# COMPACT_ATOMS: atom_id res chain seq x y z
N MET A 1 37.62 -58.83 -10.50
CA MET A 1 37.23 -57.39 -10.64
C MET A 1 35.81 -57.18 -11.16
N GLN A 2 35.26 -58.03 -12.03
CA GLN A 2 33.90 -57.85 -12.60
C GLN A 2 32.75 -57.88 -11.57
N ALA A 3 32.85 -58.67 -10.49
CA ALA A 3 31.80 -58.76 -9.46
C ALA A 3 31.64 -57.48 -8.61
N ALA A 4 32.70 -56.67 -8.43
CA ALA A 4 32.60 -55.41 -7.70
C ALA A 4 31.89 -54.32 -8.53
N ALA A 5 32.11 -54.34 -9.84
CA ALA A 5 31.48 -53.40 -10.77
C ALA A 5 29.97 -53.60 -10.88
N SER A 6 29.49 -54.85 -10.86
CA SER A 6 28.06 -55.19 -10.92
C SER A 6 27.30 -54.79 -9.64
N VAL A 7 27.93 -54.95 -8.47
CA VAL A 7 27.34 -54.52 -7.18
C VAL A 7 27.23 -52.99 -7.11
N LEU A 8 28.27 -52.28 -7.56
CA LEU A 8 28.24 -50.81 -7.62
C LEU A 8 27.19 -50.27 -8.59
N THR A 9 27.01 -50.90 -9.76
CA THR A 9 25.94 -50.51 -10.70
C THR A 9 24.56 -50.80 -10.15
N MET A 10 24.37 -51.91 -9.42
CA MET A 10 23.10 -52.21 -8.76
C MET A 10 22.77 -51.19 -7.67
N LEU A 11 23.74 -50.81 -6.83
CA LEU A 11 23.56 -49.79 -5.79
C LEU A 11 23.25 -48.42 -6.39
N ALA A 12 23.95 -48.04 -7.48
CA ALA A 12 23.67 -46.80 -8.20
C ALA A 12 22.26 -46.80 -8.81
N ALA A 13 21.82 -47.92 -9.39
CA ALA A 13 20.47 -48.05 -9.94
C ALA A 13 19.38 -47.95 -8.86
N VAL A 14 19.58 -48.58 -7.69
CA VAL A 14 18.65 -48.48 -6.55
C VAL A 14 18.60 -47.06 -5.99
N ALA A 15 19.76 -46.39 -5.85
CA ALA A 15 19.83 -45.00 -5.42
C ALA A 15 19.12 -44.07 -6.42
N ALA A 16 19.36 -44.24 -7.72
CA ALA A 16 18.68 -43.48 -8.78
C ALA A 16 17.16 -43.70 -8.75
N LEU A 17 16.69 -44.92 -8.49
CA LEU A 17 15.26 -45.24 -8.40
C LEU A 17 14.60 -44.61 -7.16
N ILE A 18 15.31 -44.57 -6.03
CA ILE A 18 14.86 -43.91 -4.81
C ILE A 18 14.79 -42.39 -5.01
N ILE A 19 15.82 -41.80 -5.63
CA ILE A 19 15.86 -40.38 -5.96
C ILE A 19 14.74 -40.05 -6.95
N ALA A 20 14.58 -40.81 -8.04
CA ALA A 20 13.53 -40.60 -9.04
C ALA A 20 12.11 -40.72 -8.43
N LYS A 21 11.90 -41.55 -7.41
CA LYS A 21 10.62 -41.64 -6.69
C LYS A 21 10.38 -40.48 -5.70
N ARG A 22 11.43 -39.90 -5.11
CA ARG A 22 11.31 -38.85 -4.08
C ARG A 22 11.43 -37.43 -4.65
N ALA A 23 12.23 -37.24 -5.69
CA ALA A 23 12.44 -35.97 -6.39
C ALA A 23 11.13 -35.29 -6.83
N PRO A 24 10.15 -35.96 -7.46
CA PRO A 24 8.91 -35.29 -7.87
C PRO A 24 8.07 -34.82 -6.68
N LYS A 25 8.05 -35.57 -5.56
CA LYS A 25 7.31 -35.16 -4.35
C LYS A 25 7.95 -33.97 -3.65
N GLN A 26 9.29 -33.90 -3.61
CA GLN A 26 10.00 -32.74 -3.05
C GLN A 26 9.84 -31.53 -3.97
N ALA A 27 10.03 -31.69 -5.29
CA ALA A 27 9.83 -30.63 -6.27
C ALA A 27 8.40 -30.07 -6.23
N ALA A 28 7.38 -30.92 -6.07
CA ALA A 28 5.99 -30.49 -5.93
C ALA A 28 5.77 -29.64 -4.67
N ARG A 29 6.30 -30.06 -3.52
CA ARG A 29 6.22 -29.29 -2.26
C ARG A 29 6.93 -27.95 -2.35
N PHE A 30 8.14 -27.92 -2.92
CA PHE A 30 8.85 -26.67 -3.18
C PHE A 30 8.04 -25.78 -4.12
N ALA A 31 7.55 -26.32 -5.24
CA ALA A 31 6.73 -25.55 -6.19
C ALA A 31 5.43 -25.02 -5.58
N GLU A 32 4.84 -25.71 -4.60
CA GLU A 32 3.66 -25.26 -3.86
C GLU A 32 4.01 -24.15 -2.85
N GLN A 33 5.09 -24.32 -2.07
CA GLN A 33 5.59 -23.29 -1.16
C GLN A 33 5.94 -22.01 -1.92
N PHE A 34 6.68 -22.12 -3.02
CA PHE A 34 6.99 -20.98 -3.90
C PHE A 34 5.71 -20.34 -4.46
N ARG A 35 4.73 -21.12 -4.92
CA ARG A 35 3.45 -20.57 -5.39
C ARG A 35 2.70 -19.79 -4.30
N SER A 36 2.63 -20.33 -3.08
CA SER A 36 1.97 -19.64 -1.96
C SER A 36 2.69 -18.35 -1.56
N ALA A 37 4.02 -18.37 -1.46
CA ALA A 37 4.82 -17.19 -1.14
C ALA A 37 4.72 -16.12 -2.23
N SER A 38 4.75 -16.52 -3.51
CA SER A 38 4.55 -15.60 -4.63
C SER A 38 3.14 -14.98 -4.63
N ALA A 39 2.10 -15.74 -4.27
CA ALA A 39 0.75 -15.23 -4.17
C ALA A 39 0.61 -14.18 -3.05
N GLU A 40 1.23 -14.41 -1.90
CA GLU A 40 1.22 -13.44 -0.80
C GLU A 40 1.96 -12.15 -1.16
N ILE A 41 3.14 -12.26 -1.80
CA ILE A 41 3.90 -11.10 -2.27
C ILE A 41 3.10 -10.29 -3.29
N GLU A 42 2.44 -10.97 -4.24
CA GLU A 42 1.61 -10.32 -5.25
C GLU A 42 0.40 -9.62 -4.62
N GLN A 43 -0.27 -10.26 -3.66
CA GLN A 43 -1.40 -9.68 -2.94
C GLN A 43 -0.96 -8.44 -2.14
N ARG A 44 0.19 -8.51 -1.45
CA ARG A 44 0.76 -7.38 -0.71
C ARG A 44 1.10 -6.24 -1.67
N ARG A 45 1.75 -6.53 -2.79
CA ARG A 45 2.10 -5.54 -3.82
C ARG A 45 0.86 -4.88 -4.42
N GLY A 46 -0.19 -5.66 -4.68
CA GLY A 46 -1.49 -5.15 -5.12
C GLY A 46 -2.08 -4.18 -4.10
N LEU A 47 -2.07 -4.54 -2.82
CA LEU A 47 -2.57 -3.69 -1.73
C LEU A 47 -1.77 -2.38 -1.61
N GLN A 48 -0.45 -2.47 -1.66
CA GLN A 48 0.44 -1.30 -1.64
C GLN A 48 0.15 -0.36 -2.82
N MET A 49 -0.10 -0.92 -4.01
CA MET A 49 -0.48 -0.14 -5.19
C MET A 49 -1.83 0.54 -5.02
N THR A 50 -2.83 -0.17 -4.49
CA THR A 50 -4.15 0.39 -4.20
C THR A 50 -4.05 1.57 -3.24
N VAL A 51 -3.26 1.43 -2.16
CA VAL A 51 -2.99 2.53 -1.22
C VAL A 51 -2.34 3.71 -1.94
N PHE A 52 -1.28 3.48 -2.71
CA PHE A 52 -0.59 4.54 -3.44
C PHE A 52 -1.51 5.30 -4.40
N MET A 53 -2.30 4.56 -5.20
CA MET A 53 -3.26 5.16 -6.13
C MET A 53 -4.31 5.99 -5.43
N ALA A 54 -4.86 5.50 -4.31
CA ALA A 54 -5.85 6.22 -3.52
C ALA A 54 -5.26 7.51 -2.92
N LEU A 55 -4.03 7.45 -2.39
CA LEU A 55 -3.35 8.64 -1.85
C LEU A 55 -3.10 9.69 -2.93
N MET A 56 -2.62 9.24 -4.11
CA MET A 56 -2.39 10.10 -5.27
C MET A 56 -3.69 10.71 -5.82
N LYS A 57 -4.78 9.93 -5.89
CA LYS A 57 -6.10 10.39 -6.33
C LYS A 57 -6.63 11.49 -5.41
N CYS A 58 -6.51 11.29 -4.10
CA CYS A 58 -7.11 12.16 -3.08
C CYS A 58 -6.16 13.23 -2.53
N ARG A 59 -5.05 13.54 -3.21
CA ARG A 59 -4.04 14.52 -2.74
C ARG A 59 -4.53 15.96 -2.56
N ARG A 60 -5.72 16.32 -3.07
CA ARG A 60 -6.41 17.59 -2.78
C ARG A 60 -7.66 17.43 -1.90
N GLU A 61 -8.11 16.20 -1.69
CA GLU A 61 -9.31 15.85 -0.93
C GLU A 61 -8.96 14.90 0.22
N LEU A 62 -8.18 15.41 1.18
CA LEU A 62 -7.62 14.63 2.30
C LEU A 62 -8.69 13.90 3.13
N LEU A 63 -9.92 14.44 3.15
CA LEU A 63 -11.05 13.91 3.91
C LEU A 63 -11.89 12.89 3.13
N ASN A 64 -11.54 12.63 1.87
CA ASN A 64 -12.22 11.65 1.04
C ASN A 64 -12.19 10.25 1.70
N GLN A 65 -13.24 9.46 1.52
CA GLN A 65 -13.32 8.10 2.08
C GLN A 65 -12.19 7.20 1.55
N ASP A 66 -11.81 7.37 0.29
CA ASP A 66 -10.72 6.60 -0.34
C ASP A 66 -9.37 6.89 0.35
N ALA A 67 -9.06 8.17 0.61
CA ALA A 67 -7.87 8.58 1.35
C ALA A 67 -7.85 7.99 2.77
N ARG A 68 -8.97 8.09 3.50
CA ARG A 68 -9.06 7.55 4.87
C ARG A 68 -8.89 6.03 4.89
N GLY A 69 -9.52 5.32 3.95
CA GLY A 69 -9.36 3.88 3.77
C GLY A 69 -7.90 3.51 3.49
N ALA A 70 -7.25 4.21 2.57
CA ALA A 70 -5.85 3.99 2.24
C ALA A 70 -4.92 4.20 3.44
N VAL A 71 -5.09 5.31 4.17
CA VAL A 71 -4.30 5.60 5.38
C VAL A 71 -4.50 4.53 6.45
N ASN A 72 -5.72 4.01 6.61
CA ASN A 72 -6.01 2.97 7.60
C ASN A 72 -5.39 1.62 7.26
N VAL A 73 -5.17 1.32 5.98
CA VAL A 73 -4.60 0.05 5.52
C VAL A 73 -3.08 0.12 5.33
N CYS A 74 -2.48 1.31 5.40
CA CYS A 74 -1.03 1.51 5.29
C CYS A 74 -0.20 0.66 6.26
N ASP A 75 -0.69 0.42 7.48
CA ASP A 75 0.02 -0.36 8.50
C ASP A 75 0.20 -1.84 8.09
N VAL A 76 -0.82 -2.43 7.49
CA VAL A 76 -0.78 -3.79 6.94
C VAL A 76 -0.02 -3.83 5.61
N ALA A 77 -0.30 -2.89 4.72
CA ALA A 77 0.29 -2.86 3.38
C ALA A 77 1.80 -2.60 3.40
N PHE A 78 2.27 -1.78 4.35
CA PHE A 78 3.65 -1.31 4.44
C PHE A 78 4.33 -1.71 5.76
N ALA A 79 3.95 -2.87 6.31
CA ALA A 79 4.51 -3.39 7.57
C ALA A 79 6.05 -3.47 7.56
N ASP A 80 6.65 -3.78 6.40
CA ASP A 80 8.11 -3.89 6.25
C ASP A 80 8.81 -2.55 5.92
N HIS A 81 8.06 -1.44 5.85
CA HIS A 81 8.57 -0.13 5.45
C HIS A 81 8.41 0.88 6.60
N PRO A 82 9.36 0.94 7.56
CA PRO A 82 9.25 1.78 8.74
C PRO A 82 9.12 3.28 8.41
N GLU A 83 9.68 3.73 7.30
CA GLU A 83 9.53 5.12 6.83
C GLU A 83 8.07 5.49 6.54
N VAL A 84 7.31 4.58 5.92
CA VAL A 84 5.89 4.78 5.61
C VAL A 84 5.09 4.83 6.89
N LEU A 85 5.36 3.91 7.82
CA LEU A 85 4.68 3.85 9.12
C LEU A 85 4.92 5.12 9.94
N ASN A 86 6.16 5.63 9.94
CA ASN A 86 6.49 6.88 10.62
C ASN A 86 5.80 8.09 9.96
N ALA A 87 5.82 8.19 8.63
CA ALA A 87 5.14 9.27 7.91
C ALA A 87 3.62 9.26 8.16
N ARG A 88 3.01 8.07 8.20
CA ARG A 88 1.61 7.87 8.57
C ARG A 88 1.32 8.37 9.97
N ARG A 89 2.15 7.99 10.96
CA ARG A 89 2.00 8.45 12.35
C ARG A 89 2.03 9.98 12.43
N LEU A 90 2.99 10.63 11.77
CA LEU A 90 3.08 12.09 11.74
C LEU A 90 1.86 12.76 11.09
N PHE A 91 1.29 12.15 10.06
CA PHE A 91 0.04 12.61 9.46
C PHE A 91 -1.16 12.46 10.41
N LEU A 92 -1.26 11.33 11.12
CA LEU A 92 -2.31 11.13 12.12
C LEU A 92 -2.17 12.10 13.29
N GLU A 93 -0.96 12.35 13.78
CA GLU A 93 -0.70 13.34 14.83
C GLU A 93 -1.15 14.75 14.41
N ALA A 94 -0.89 15.12 13.16
CA ALA A 94 -1.33 16.41 12.62
C ALA A 94 -2.86 16.53 12.46
N THR A 95 -3.55 15.42 12.17
CA THR A 95 -5.01 15.44 11.97
C THR A 95 -5.80 15.30 13.27
N LEU A 96 -5.24 14.63 14.28
CA LEU A 96 -5.92 14.35 15.55
C LEU A 96 -5.68 15.45 16.60
N THR A 97 -4.65 16.27 16.44
CA THR A 97 -4.33 17.35 17.40
C THR A 97 -5.20 18.58 17.13
N PRO A 98 -6.05 19.02 18.07
CA PRO A 98 -6.88 20.20 17.90
C PRO A 98 -6.02 21.46 17.68
N GLY A 99 -6.42 22.31 16.73
CA GLY A 99 -5.69 23.56 16.43
C GLY A 99 -4.44 23.37 15.57
N THR A 100 -4.22 22.18 15.01
CA THR A 100 -3.12 21.96 14.07
C THR A 100 -3.34 22.76 12.78
N ASP A 101 -2.25 23.34 12.30
CA ASP A 101 -2.21 24.05 11.03
C ASP A 101 -2.62 23.13 9.87
N ALA A 102 -3.56 23.61 9.05
CA ALA A 102 -4.01 22.92 7.84
C ALA A 102 -2.84 22.73 6.86
N VAL A 103 -1.90 23.70 6.79
CA VAL A 103 -0.70 23.60 5.95
C VAL A 103 0.15 22.41 6.38
N LEU A 104 0.42 22.29 7.69
CA LEU A 104 1.18 21.17 8.24
C LEU A 104 0.50 19.82 7.93
N THR A 105 -0.83 19.75 8.04
CA THR A 105 -1.58 18.52 7.71
C THR A 105 -1.40 18.11 6.25
N VAL A 106 -1.48 19.07 5.32
CA VAL A 106 -1.25 18.86 3.89
C VAL A 106 0.19 18.40 3.64
N GLU A 107 1.18 19.05 4.25
CA GLU A 107 2.59 18.68 4.13
C GLU A 107 2.88 17.26 4.64
N ARG A 108 2.26 16.85 5.76
CA ARG A 108 2.39 15.48 6.29
C ARG A 108 1.73 14.46 5.39
N TYR A 109 0.61 14.79 4.76
CA TYR A 109 -0.01 13.90 3.78
C TYR A 109 0.87 13.71 2.53
N HIS A 110 1.47 14.78 2.02
CA HIS A 110 2.42 14.67 0.91
C HIS A 110 3.66 13.87 1.31
N SER A 111 4.17 14.08 2.52
CA SER A 111 5.30 13.30 3.06
C SER A 111 4.98 11.80 3.14
N LEU A 112 3.75 11.44 3.53
CA LEU A 112 3.27 10.06 3.52
C LEU A 112 3.19 9.52 2.08
N THR A 113 2.60 10.27 1.15
CA THR A 113 2.48 9.87 -0.26
C THR A 113 3.85 9.65 -0.89
N GLU A 114 4.81 10.53 -0.61
CA GLU A 114 6.19 10.40 -1.04
C GLU A 114 6.84 9.14 -0.44
N ALA A 115 6.72 8.90 0.86
CA ALA A 115 7.27 7.71 1.51
C ALA A 115 6.72 6.42 0.90
N VAL A 116 5.41 6.37 0.61
CA VAL A 116 4.77 5.24 -0.09
C VAL A 116 5.33 5.07 -1.51
N GLY A 117 5.48 6.17 -2.25
CA GLY A 117 6.10 6.16 -3.58
C GLY A 117 7.54 5.62 -3.55
N ARG A 118 8.32 5.98 -2.52
CA ARG A 118 9.67 5.43 -2.31
C ARG A 118 9.67 3.95 -2.00
N ALA A 119 8.78 3.50 -1.11
CA ALA A 119 8.63 2.08 -0.78
C ALA A 119 8.30 1.22 -2.02
N LEU A 120 7.58 1.79 -2.99
CA LEU A 120 7.24 1.13 -4.26
C LEU A 120 8.32 1.25 -5.36
N GLY A 121 9.41 1.98 -5.10
CA GLY A 121 10.48 2.20 -6.08
C GLY A 121 10.14 3.21 -7.18
N TYR A 122 9.23 4.15 -6.92
CA TYR A 122 8.87 5.20 -7.88
C TYR A 122 9.72 6.47 -7.79
N THR A 123 10.72 6.52 -6.91
CA THR A 123 11.62 7.68 -6.72
C THR A 123 12.27 8.18 -8.00
N ASP A 124 12.61 7.25 -8.89
CA ASP A 124 13.38 7.57 -10.09
C ASP A 124 12.48 8.03 -11.24
N ARG A 125 11.16 7.89 -11.08
CA ARG A 125 10.15 8.14 -12.13
C ARG A 125 9.20 9.27 -11.80
N LEU A 126 8.96 9.52 -10.52
CA LEU A 126 8.04 10.55 -10.03
C LEU A 126 8.80 11.47 -9.09
N THR A 127 8.86 12.75 -9.44
CA THR A 127 9.40 13.76 -8.53
C THR A 127 8.42 14.04 -7.40
N ALA A 128 8.89 14.60 -6.29
CA ALA A 128 8.01 15.08 -5.21
C ALA A 128 6.97 16.08 -5.76
N GLN A 129 7.35 16.90 -6.75
CA GLN A 129 6.45 17.83 -7.39
C GLN A 129 5.33 17.12 -8.16
N ASP A 130 5.63 16.02 -8.87
CA ASP A 130 4.61 15.23 -9.58
C ASP A 130 3.61 14.58 -8.62
N MET A 131 4.08 14.17 -7.44
CA MET A 131 3.21 13.59 -6.40
C MET A 131 2.29 14.62 -5.75
N ARG A 132 2.74 15.89 -5.68
CA ARG A 132 1.96 17.00 -5.13
C ARG A 132 1.03 17.62 -6.17
N THR A 133 1.47 17.68 -7.42
CA THR A 133 0.76 18.36 -8.49
C THR A 133 -0.38 17.48 -8.98
N GLY A 134 -1.59 17.82 -8.53
CA GLY A 134 -2.79 17.18 -9.04
C GLY A 134 -3.42 17.89 -10.20
N TRP A 135 -3.86 17.12 -11.19
CA TRP A 135 -4.89 17.58 -12.10
C TRP A 135 -6.20 17.70 -11.33
N TYR A 136 -6.55 18.94 -11.04
CA TYR A 136 -7.84 19.30 -10.48
C TYR A 136 -8.08 20.76 -10.91
N PRO A 137 -8.86 20.98 -11.98
CA PRO A 137 -9.12 22.31 -12.51
C PRO A 137 -9.65 23.25 -11.42
N ASP A 138 -9.14 24.48 -11.36
CA ASP A 138 -9.57 25.47 -10.37
C ASP A 138 -11.09 25.73 -10.41
N ALA A 139 -11.71 25.56 -11.59
CA ALA A 139 -13.15 25.63 -11.75
C ALA A 139 -13.90 24.58 -10.90
N LEU A 140 -13.39 23.35 -10.78
CA LEU A 140 -13.99 22.33 -9.92
C LEU A 140 -13.78 22.68 -8.43
N TYR A 141 -12.63 23.26 -8.08
CA TYR A 141 -12.37 23.71 -6.72
C TYR A 141 -13.36 24.77 -6.25
N MET A 142 -13.69 25.71 -7.13
CA MET A 142 -14.68 26.75 -6.84
C MET A 142 -16.08 26.16 -6.64
N ILE A 143 -16.45 25.13 -7.41
CA ILE A 143 -17.75 24.44 -7.27
C ILE A 143 -17.83 23.69 -5.93
N ASP A 144 -16.75 23.02 -5.52
CA ASP A 144 -16.70 22.30 -4.24
C ASP A 144 -16.74 23.27 -3.05
N GLN A 145 -16.01 24.39 -3.12
CA GLN A 145 -16.06 25.47 -2.13
C GLN A 145 -17.49 26.02 -1.95
N ALA A 146 -18.18 26.29 -3.06
CA ALA A 146 -19.57 26.75 -3.02
C ALA A 146 -20.49 25.70 -2.35
N SER A 147 -20.29 24.41 -2.65
CA SER A 147 -21.06 23.32 -2.05
C SER A 147 -20.83 23.19 -0.53
N ILE A 148 -19.60 23.41 -0.07
CA ILE A 148 -19.26 23.42 1.36
C ILE A 148 -19.94 24.60 2.06
N GLN A 149 -19.90 25.80 1.47
CA GLN A 149 -20.56 26.98 2.03
C GLN A 149 -22.07 26.77 2.15
N ASP A 150 -22.71 26.22 1.12
CA ASP A 150 -24.12 25.84 1.13
C ASP A 150 -24.47 24.85 2.26
N ALA A 151 -23.58 23.88 2.52
CA ALA A 151 -23.76 22.92 3.60
C ALA A 151 -23.63 23.58 4.98
N GLN A 152 -22.67 24.49 5.16
CA GLN A 152 -22.50 25.26 6.39
C GLN A 152 -23.72 26.15 6.67
N ASP A 153 -24.22 26.85 5.66
CA ASP A 153 -25.42 27.68 5.77
C ASP A 153 -26.64 26.86 6.18
N LYS A 154 -26.79 25.65 5.61
CA LYS A 154 -27.87 24.71 6.00
C LYS A 154 -27.74 24.24 7.45
N LEU A 155 -26.52 23.99 7.93
CA LEU A 155 -26.27 23.60 9.33
C LEU A 155 -26.60 24.77 10.28
N ALA A 156 -26.12 25.98 9.99
CA ALA A 156 -26.39 27.17 10.78
C ALA A 156 -27.90 27.46 10.89
N ARG A 157 -28.66 27.30 9.79
CA ARG A 157 -30.13 27.43 9.81
C ARG A 157 -30.80 26.39 10.72
N ARG A 158 -30.32 25.15 10.72
CA ARG A 158 -30.85 24.08 11.59
C ARG A 158 -30.52 24.32 13.06
N GLU A 159 -29.36 24.86 13.36
CA GLU A 159 -28.96 25.22 14.73
C GLU A 159 -29.80 26.38 15.26
N ALA A 160 -29.99 27.43 14.46
CA ALA A 160 -30.87 28.55 14.81
C ALA A 160 -32.32 28.09 15.05
N ALA A 161 -32.84 27.18 14.22
CA ALA A 161 -34.19 26.64 14.38
C ALA A 161 -34.34 25.70 15.59
N ARG A 162 -33.25 25.14 16.15
CA ARG A 162 -33.28 24.33 17.37
C ARG A 162 -33.24 25.15 18.65
N GLN A 163 -32.84 26.42 18.57
CA GLN A 163 -32.75 27.33 19.72
C GLN A 163 -34.04 28.14 19.93
N GLN A 164 -34.99 28.07 18.99
CA GLN A 164 -36.34 28.61 19.09
C GLN A 164 -37.32 27.55 19.60
#